data_AF-A0A399T881-F1
#
_entry.id   AF-A0A399T881-F1
#
_cell.length_a   1.000
_cell.length_b   1.000
_cell.length_c   1.000
_cell.angle_alpha   90.00
_cell.angle_beta   90.00
_cell.angle_gamma   90.00
#
_symmetry.space_group_name_H-M   'P 1'
#
loop_
_entity.id
_entity.type
_entity.pdbx_description
1 polymer ?
#
loop_
_entity_poly.entity_id
_entity_poly.type
_entity_poly.pdbx_seq_one_letter_code
_entity_poly.pdbx_strand_id
1 'polypeptide(L)'
;MTVIEAPGGRAQARGAGIVTAVVGFAGTSAVVLTGLSAVGASPSQAASGLLALCVTQGLGTVLLAHRFRRPITLSWSTPGAALLIGSGAVEGGWAAAVGAFLVCGTLVLATALWPLLGRLVRLIPASVAAAMLAGVLLPLCVATVTAAVATPLVVLPVILAWLVAARLAPRWAAPTALAAALVVVGISLAVAGPAPGTTLDLAQLVPRIELTAPAFTAAAAVALGIPLFVVTMASQNLPGVAVLASFGYATPWRAAMTTTAAATLVSAPFGGHAVNLAALSAALSAAPSAHPDPDERWRAASTAGWTNLVLGLASAALAAVIVAGPAGVVAAAAG
;
A
#
# COMPACT_ATOMS: atom_id res chain seq x y z
N MET A 1 37.16 -9.47 14.72
CA MET A 1 37.15 -8.93 13.34
C MET A 1 36.26 -7.71 13.31
N THR A 2 36.84 -6.53 13.38
CA THR A 2 36.15 -5.27 13.06
C THR A 2 35.93 -5.24 11.55
N VAL A 3 34.69 -5.45 11.10
CA VAL A 3 34.30 -5.23 9.70
C VAL A 3 34.57 -3.76 9.41
N ILE A 4 35.59 -3.48 8.60
CA ILE A 4 35.88 -2.12 8.13
C ILE A 4 34.72 -1.77 7.18
N GLU A 5 33.82 -0.93 7.67
CA GLU A 5 32.63 -0.50 6.93
C GLU A 5 33.05 0.29 5.69
N ALA A 6 32.53 -0.09 4.52
CA ALA A 6 32.80 0.64 3.28
C ALA A 6 32.32 2.10 3.44
N PRO A 7 33.15 3.11 3.10
CA PRO A 7 32.75 4.51 3.19
C PRO A 7 31.44 4.75 2.42
N GLY A 8 30.42 5.27 3.11
CA GLY A 8 29.12 5.62 2.50
C GLY A 8 28.01 4.56 2.57
N GLY A 9 28.29 3.32 2.99
CA GLY A 9 27.29 2.24 3.01
C GLY A 9 26.03 2.58 3.81
N ARG A 10 26.17 3.13 5.03
CA ARG A 10 25.01 3.54 5.85
C ARG A 10 24.16 4.62 5.21
N ALA A 11 24.79 5.62 4.59
CA ALA A 11 24.07 6.71 3.93
C ALA A 11 23.30 6.19 2.72
N GLN A 12 23.92 5.28 1.96
CA GLN A 12 23.30 4.60 0.83
C GLN A 12 22.08 3.79 1.26
N ALA A 13 22.19 2.97 2.32
CA ALA A 13 21.07 2.19 2.84
C ALA A 13 19.92 3.08 3.32
N ARG A 14 20.23 4.17 4.01
CA ARG A 14 19.21 5.15 4.43
C ARG A 14 18.50 5.75 3.23
N GLY A 15 19.25 6.21 2.24
CA GLY A 15 18.70 6.78 1.00
C GLY A 15 17.79 5.78 0.27
N ALA A 16 18.25 4.54 0.10
CA ALA A 16 17.47 3.49 -0.54
C ALA A 16 16.18 3.17 0.24
N GLY A 17 16.24 3.14 1.58
CA GLY A 17 15.05 2.95 2.41
C GLY A 17 14.04 4.08 2.31
N ILE A 18 14.49 5.33 2.31
CA ILE A 18 13.62 6.50 2.10
C ILE A 18 12.93 6.41 0.74
N VAL A 19 13.70 6.15 -0.33
CA VAL A 19 13.15 5.98 -1.68
C VAL A 19 12.15 4.83 -1.71
N THR A 20 12.45 3.70 -1.06
CA THR A 20 11.57 2.54 -0.99
C THR A 20 10.20 2.90 -0.40
N ALA A 21 10.17 3.63 0.72
CA ALA A 21 8.94 4.04 1.38
C ALA A 21 8.18 5.12 0.58
N VAL A 22 8.90 6.14 0.08
CA VAL A 22 8.29 7.23 -0.70
C VAL A 22 7.66 6.72 -1.99
N VAL A 23 8.34 5.82 -2.70
CA VAL A 23 7.80 5.22 -3.94
C VAL A 23 6.60 4.34 -3.64
N GLY A 24 6.65 3.52 -2.59
CA GLY A 24 5.52 2.67 -2.19
C GLY A 24 4.29 3.49 -1.81
N PHE A 25 4.48 4.49 -0.96
CA PHE A 25 3.42 5.39 -0.51
C PHE A 25 2.85 6.20 -1.67
N ALA A 26 3.69 6.90 -2.42
CA ALA A 26 3.21 7.77 -3.49
C ALA A 26 2.52 6.99 -4.62
N GLY A 27 3.00 5.79 -4.93
CA GLY A 27 2.47 5.03 -6.05
C GLY A 27 1.10 4.38 -5.81
N THR A 28 0.66 4.21 -4.55
CA THR A 28 -0.53 3.39 -4.28
C THR A 28 -1.42 3.87 -3.14
N SER A 29 -1.05 4.92 -2.40
CA SER A 29 -1.89 5.47 -1.32
C SER A 29 -3.25 5.99 -1.79
N ALA A 30 -3.32 6.59 -2.99
CA ALA A 30 -4.58 7.00 -3.61
C ALA A 30 -5.52 5.81 -3.88
N VAL A 31 -4.97 4.68 -4.35
CA VAL A 31 -5.73 3.43 -4.56
C VAL A 31 -6.27 2.91 -3.23
N VAL A 32 -5.48 2.95 -2.17
CA VAL A 32 -5.90 2.54 -0.81
C VAL A 32 -7.09 3.39 -0.34
N LEU A 33 -6.96 4.72 -0.38
CA LEU A 33 -8.04 5.62 0.05
C LEU A 33 -9.31 5.44 -0.78
N THR A 34 -9.16 5.26 -2.10
CA THR A 34 -10.30 4.98 -2.99
C THR A 34 -10.96 3.65 -2.66
N GLY A 35 -10.16 2.61 -2.41
CA GLY A 35 -10.66 1.29 -2.05
C GLY A 35 -11.42 1.28 -0.72
N LEU A 36 -10.90 1.93 0.31
CA LEU A 36 -11.59 2.04 1.60
C LEU A 36 -12.92 2.80 1.46
N SER A 37 -12.93 3.93 0.73
CA SER A 37 -14.15 4.68 0.45
C SER A 37 -15.17 3.86 -0.35
N ALA A 38 -14.73 3.06 -1.32
CA ALA A 38 -15.61 2.23 -2.15
C ALA A 38 -16.38 1.18 -1.36
N VAL A 39 -15.82 0.67 -0.25
CA VAL A 39 -16.49 -0.29 0.65
C VAL A 39 -17.23 0.40 1.80
N GLY A 40 -17.37 1.73 1.77
CA GLY A 40 -18.23 2.50 2.67
C GLY A 40 -17.52 3.27 3.77
N ALA A 41 -16.18 3.39 3.75
CA ALA A 41 -15.49 4.25 4.70
C ALA A 41 -15.86 5.72 4.49
N SER A 42 -16.06 6.46 5.58
CA SER A 42 -15.99 7.92 5.54
C SER A 42 -14.55 8.38 5.18
N PRO A 43 -14.35 9.64 4.75
CA PRO A 43 -13.01 10.19 4.55
C PRO A 43 -12.08 10.05 5.76
N SER A 44 -12.62 10.23 6.97
CA SER A 44 -11.85 10.11 8.21
C SER A 44 -11.50 8.66 8.55
N GLN A 45 -12.40 7.71 8.29
CA GLN A 45 -12.14 6.27 8.41
C GLN A 45 -11.09 5.80 7.39
N ALA A 46 -11.16 6.28 6.15
CA ALA A 46 -10.17 5.96 5.12
C ALA A 46 -8.77 6.51 5.50
N ALA A 47 -8.70 7.75 6.00
CA ALA A 47 -7.47 8.35 6.51
C ALA A 47 -6.89 7.56 7.70
N SER A 48 -7.74 7.17 8.65
CA SER A 48 -7.37 6.31 9.77
C SER A 48 -6.82 4.96 9.29
N GLY A 49 -7.47 4.36 8.29
CA GLY A 49 -7.04 3.09 7.70
C GLY A 49 -5.67 3.17 7.06
N LEU A 50 -5.42 4.20 6.25
CA LEU A 50 -4.10 4.43 5.64
C LEU A 50 -3.02 4.65 6.72
N LEU A 51 -3.31 5.45 7.76
CA LEU A 51 -2.40 5.64 8.89
C LEU A 51 -2.11 4.33 9.61
N ALA A 52 -3.13 3.52 9.91
CA ALA A 52 -2.98 2.24 10.58
C ALA A 52 -2.14 1.25 9.76
N LEU A 53 -2.30 1.24 8.43
CA LEU A 53 -1.47 0.45 7.52
C LEU A 53 -0.02 0.94 7.51
N CYS A 54 0.23 2.25 7.44
CA CYS A 54 1.57 2.84 7.53
C CYS A 54 2.27 2.45 8.84
N VAL A 55 1.56 2.55 9.97
CA VAL A 55 2.09 2.20 11.29
C VAL A 55 2.42 0.72 11.38
N THR A 56 1.45 -0.15 11.09
CA THR A 56 1.62 -1.60 11.29
C THR A 56 2.61 -2.22 10.31
N GLN A 57 2.62 -1.81 9.04
CA GLN A 57 3.64 -2.27 8.09
C GLN A 57 5.04 -1.72 8.44
N GLY A 58 5.13 -0.48 8.93
CA GLY A 58 6.39 0.17 9.26
C GLY A 58 7.05 -0.52 10.44
N LEU A 59 6.30 -0.72 11.53
CA LEU A 59 6.75 -1.45 12.70
C LEU A 59 7.08 -2.91 12.37
N GLY A 60 6.23 -3.60 11.60
CA GLY A 60 6.48 -4.98 11.18
C GLY A 60 7.72 -5.12 10.30
N THR A 61 7.98 -4.15 9.43
CA THR A 61 9.20 -4.05 8.62
C THR A 61 10.44 -3.90 9.49
N VAL A 62 10.44 -2.93 10.41
CA VAL A 62 11.56 -2.71 11.35
C VAL A 62 11.80 -3.98 12.16
N LEU A 63 10.75 -4.59 12.70
CA LEU A 63 10.82 -5.82 13.49
C LEU A 63 11.50 -6.95 12.70
N LEU A 64 11.01 -7.27 11.50
CA LEU A 64 11.54 -8.36 10.68
C LEU A 64 12.97 -8.07 10.21
N ALA A 65 13.25 -6.84 9.79
CA ALA A 65 14.57 -6.44 9.32
C ALA A 65 15.63 -6.57 10.43
N HIS A 66 15.34 -6.10 11.64
CA HIS A 66 16.25 -6.23 12.78
C HIS A 66 16.36 -7.66 13.30
N ARG A 67 15.26 -8.40 13.36
CA ARG A 67 15.23 -9.77 13.92
C ARG A 67 15.98 -10.78 13.08
N PHE A 68 15.90 -10.65 11.75
CA PHE A 68 16.49 -11.60 10.80
C PHE A 68 17.73 -11.06 10.10
N ARG A 69 18.06 -9.77 10.26
CA ARG A 69 19.14 -9.09 9.52
C ARG A 69 19.02 -9.32 8.01
N ARG A 70 17.79 -9.21 7.50
CA ARG A 70 17.44 -9.36 6.07
C ARG A 70 16.61 -8.15 5.61
N PRO A 71 16.66 -7.77 4.33
CA PRO A 71 15.89 -6.63 3.79
C PRO A 71 14.41 -6.97 3.58
N ILE A 72 13.75 -7.52 4.61
CA ILE A 72 12.34 -7.89 4.55
C ILE A 72 11.51 -6.62 4.77
N THR A 73 10.71 -6.25 3.78
CA THR A 73 9.78 -5.11 3.85
C THR A 73 8.34 -5.57 3.77
N LEU A 74 7.48 -4.92 4.55
CA LEU A 74 6.04 -5.10 4.54
C LEU A 74 5.37 -3.91 3.87
N SER A 75 4.23 -4.16 3.23
CA SER A 75 3.40 -3.18 2.55
C SER A 75 1.92 -3.49 2.76
N TRP A 76 1.04 -2.52 2.55
CA TRP A 76 -0.38 -2.82 2.33
C TRP A 76 -0.59 -3.60 1.01
N SER A 77 -1.77 -4.19 0.83
CA SER A 77 -2.12 -4.92 -0.40
C SER A 77 -2.66 -3.96 -1.44
N THR A 78 -1.85 -3.55 -2.41
CA THR A 78 -2.31 -2.71 -3.52
C THR A 78 -3.37 -3.42 -4.38
N PRO A 79 -3.18 -4.68 -4.81
CA PRO A 79 -4.23 -5.42 -5.49
C PRO A 79 -5.45 -5.62 -4.57
N GLY A 80 -5.23 -5.77 -3.26
CA GLY A 80 -6.32 -5.81 -2.30
C GLY A 80 -7.14 -4.52 -2.27
N ALA A 81 -6.51 -3.35 -2.28
CA ALA A 81 -7.19 -2.06 -2.33
C ALA A 81 -7.98 -1.88 -3.63
N ALA A 82 -7.39 -2.26 -4.77
CA ALA A 82 -8.08 -2.24 -6.05
C ALA A 82 -9.26 -3.23 -6.10
N LEU A 83 -9.15 -4.39 -5.43
CA LEU A 83 -10.28 -5.31 -5.24
C LEU A 83 -11.41 -4.64 -4.44
N LEU A 84 -11.11 -3.87 -3.39
CA LEU A 84 -12.14 -3.12 -2.65
C LEU A 84 -12.92 -2.17 -3.56
N ILE A 85 -12.23 -1.50 -4.50
CA ILE A 85 -12.86 -0.62 -5.50
C ILE A 85 -13.84 -1.40 -6.37
N GLY A 86 -13.42 -2.57 -6.86
CA GLY A 86 -14.25 -3.43 -7.71
C GLY A 86 -15.40 -4.10 -6.97
N SER A 87 -15.24 -4.40 -5.67
CA SER A 87 -16.28 -5.00 -4.83
C SER A 87 -17.39 -4.01 -4.47
N GLY A 88 -17.04 -2.75 -4.24
CA GLY A 88 -17.99 -1.72 -3.81
C GLY A 88 -18.56 -1.98 -2.41
N ALA A 89 -19.66 -1.29 -2.07
CA ALA A 89 -20.28 -1.39 -0.76
C ALA A 89 -20.77 -2.82 -0.48
N VAL A 90 -20.43 -3.34 0.69
CA VAL A 90 -20.83 -4.68 1.15
C VAL A 90 -22.07 -4.61 2.04
N GLU A 91 -22.87 -5.68 2.04
CA GLU A 91 -23.99 -5.83 2.96
C GLU A 91 -23.50 -5.76 4.43
N GLY A 92 -24.15 -4.94 5.25
CA GLY A 92 -23.71 -4.60 6.61
C GLY A 92 -22.77 -3.39 6.69
N GLY A 93 -22.45 -2.75 5.56
CA GLY A 93 -21.72 -1.49 5.48
C GLY A 93 -20.26 -1.58 5.94
N TRP A 94 -19.69 -0.44 6.33
CA TRP A 94 -18.28 -0.31 6.71
C TRP A 94 -17.86 -1.26 7.85
N ALA A 95 -18.72 -1.47 8.85
CA ALA A 95 -18.45 -2.41 9.94
C ALA A 95 -18.27 -3.85 9.43
N ALA A 96 -19.05 -4.25 8.41
CA ALA A 96 -18.92 -5.56 7.77
C ALA A 96 -17.65 -5.67 6.92
N ALA A 97 -17.25 -4.59 6.25
CA ALA A 97 -15.96 -4.52 5.56
C ALA A 97 -14.77 -4.69 6.53
N VAL A 98 -14.81 -4.04 7.68
CA VAL A 98 -13.82 -4.21 8.76
C VAL A 98 -13.80 -5.65 9.29
N GLY A 99 -14.97 -6.27 9.46
CA GLY A 99 -15.06 -7.71 9.78
C GLY A 99 -14.43 -8.60 8.71
N ALA A 100 -14.60 -8.28 7.43
CA ALA A 100 -13.97 -8.99 6.33
C ALA A 100 -12.43 -8.81 6.30
N PHE A 101 -11.89 -7.64 6.68
CA PHE A 101 -10.46 -7.43 6.84
C PHE A 101 -9.87 -8.32 7.94
N LEU A 102 -10.60 -8.48 9.07
CA LEU A 102 -10.24 -9.41 10.13
C LEU A 102 -10.28 -10.87 9.67
N VAL A 103 -11.26 -11.25 8.85
CA VAL A 103 -11.31 -12.58 8.21
C VAL A 103 -10.06 -12.79 7.34
N CYS A 104 -9.69 -11.82 6.51
CA CYS A 104 -8.45 -11.89 5.72
C CYS A 104 -7.22 -12.09 6.61
N GLY A 105 -7.03 -11.26 7.64
CA GLY A 105 -5.91 -11.38 8.58
C GLY A 105 -5.86 -12.74 9.29
N THR A 106 -7.02 -13.28 9.64
CA THR A 106 -7.16 -14.61 10.28
C THR A 106 -6.75 -15.73 9.32
N LEU A 107 -7.15 -15.64 8.05
CA LEU A 107 -6.74 -16.60 7.02
C LEU A 107 -5.23 -16.53 6.76
N VAL A 108 -4.63 -15.33 6.71
CA VAL A 108 -3.17 -15.18 6.62
C VAL A 108 -2.50 -15.82 7.85
N LEU A 109 -3.01 -15.60 9.06
CA LEU A 109 -2.48 -16.22 10.27
C LEU A 109 -2.55 -17.76 10.18
N ALA A 110 -3.67 -18.30 9.71
CA ALA A 110 -3.83 -19.74 9.49
C ALA A 110 -2.76 -20.30 8.53
N THR A 111 -2.40 -19.58 7.45
CA THR A 111 -1.30 -20.00 6.56
C THR A 111 0.09 -19.95 7.20
N ALA A 112 0.29 -19.10 8.20
CA ALA A 112 1.53 -19.01 8.96
C ALA A 112 1.69 -20.20 9.93
N LEU A 113 0.58 -20.64 10.51
CA LEU A 113 0.54 -21.69 11.53
C LEU A 113 0.40 -23.10 10.93
N TRP A 114 -0.25 -23.24 9.77
CA TRP A 114 -0.56 -24.53 9.16
C TRP A 114 0.23 -24.77 7.85
N PRO A 115 1.26 -25.64 7.85
CA PRO A 115 2.10 -25.89 6.68
C PRO A 115 1.34 -26.41 5.45
N LEU A 116 0.21 -27.09 5.65
CA LEU A 116 -0.63 -27.59 4.56
C LEU A 116 -1.29 -26.43 3.79
N LEU A 117 -1.86 -25.44 4.49
CA LEU A 117 -2.43 -24.25 3.85
C LEU A 117 -1.36 -23.46 3.09
N GLY A 118 -0.16 -23.34 3.67
CA GLY A 118 0.98 -22.75 2.95
C GLY A 118 1.36 -23.51 1.67
N ARG A 119 1.23 -24.84 1.65
CA ARG A 119 1.42 -25.66 0.43
C ARG A 119 0.30 -25.41 -0.58
N LEU A 120 -0.95 -25.37 -0.15
CA LEU A 120 -2.10 -25.13 -1.03
C LEU A 120 -2.03 -23.77 -1.71
N VAL A 121 -1.67 -22.72 -0.98
CA VAL A 121 -1.50 -21.38 -1.56
C VAL A 121 -0.41 -21.36 -2.64
N ARG A 122 0.66 -22.14 -2.47
CA ARG A 122 1.70 -22.28 -3.50
C ARG A 122 1.25 -23.05 -4.75
N LEU A 123 0.08 -23.69 -4.73
CA LEU A 123 -0.50 -24.34 -5.91
C LEU A 123 -1.26 -23.35 -6.82
N ILE A 124 -1.49 -22.10 -6.39
CA ILE A 124 -2.11 -21.09 -7.24
C ILE A 124 -1.21 -20.86 -8.45
N PRO A 125 -1.66 -21.20 -9.67
CA PRO A 125 -0.83 -21.03 -10.86
C PRO A 125 -0.49 -19.55 -11.07
N ALA A 126 0.74 -19.28 -11.54
CA ALA A 126 1.16 -17.91 -11.84
C ALA A 126 0.22 -17.22 -12.85
N SER A 127 -0.34 -17.98 -13.80
CA SER A 127 -1.35 -17.48 -14.75
C SER A 127 -2.64 -17.01 -14.08
N VAL A 128 -3.11 -17.71 -13.04
CA VAL A 128 -4.30 -17.31 -12.26
C VAL A 128 -3.99 -16.06 -11.47
N ALA A 129 -2.84 -15.99 -10.79
CA ALA A 129 -2.42 -14.80 -10.05
C ALA A 129 -2.29 -13.56 -10.96
N ALA A 130 -1.72 -13.75 -12.16
CA ALA A 130 -1.62 -12.70 -13.18
C ALA A 130 -2.99 -12.27 -13.72
N ALA A 131 -3.89 -13.22 -13.98
CA ALA A 131 -5.26 -12.93 -14.43
C ALA A 131 -6.06 -12.18 -13.36
N MET A 132 -5.92 -12.55 -12.08
CA MET A 132 -6.54 -11.82 -10.96
C MET A 132 -6.03 -10.39 -10.88
N LEU A 133 -4.71 -10.19 -10.97
CA LEU A 133 -4.10 -8.86 -10.95
C LEU A 133 -4.59 -8.02 -12.14
N ALA A 134 -4.62 -8.60 -13.34
CA ALA A 134 -5.13 -7.92 -14.53
C ALA A 134 -6.60 -7.52 -14.38
N GLY A 135 -7.46 -8.42 -13.91
CA GLY A 135 -8.88 -8.15 -13.71
C GLY A 135 -9.15 -7.05 -12.69
N VAL A 136 -8.32 -6.96 -11.64
CA VAL A 136 -8.45 -5.95 -10.59
C VAL A 136 -7.84 -4.60 -11.00
N LEU A 137 -6.77 -4.58 -11.80
CA LEU A 137 -6.10 -3.34 -12.23
C LEU A 137 -6.69 -2.71 -13.50
N LEU A 138 -7.25 -3.51 -14.42
CA LEU A 138 -7.81 -3.01 -15.68
C LEU A 138 -8.85 -1.89 -15.47
N PRO A 139 -9.80 -1.99 -14.51
CA PRO A 139 -10.73 -0.90 -14.23
C PRO A 139 -10.05 0.41 -13.85
N LEU A 140 -8.93 0.35 -13.12
CA LEU A 140 -8.15 1.55 -12.77
C LEU A 140 -7.54 2.20 -14.01
N CYS A 141 -6.91 1.40 -14.88
CA CYS A 141 -6.34 1.93 -16.13
C CYS A 141 -7.41 2.56 -17.03
N VAL A 142 -8.58 1.93 -17.14
CA VAL A 142 -9.71 2.47 -17.90
C VAL A 142 -10.26 3.74 -17.25
N ALA A 143 -10.34 3.80 -15.92
CA ALA A 143 -10.76 4.99 -15.19
C ALA A 143 -9.81 6.18 -15.44
N THR A 144 -8.49 5.96 -15.47
CA THR A 144 -7.50 7.00 -15.80
C THR A 144 -7.73 7.56 -17.20
N VAL A 145 -7.91 6.69 -18.20
CA VAL A 145 -8.11 7.12 -19.60
C VAL A 145 -9.44 7.86 -19.78
N THR A 146 -10.51 7.35 -19.19
CA THR A 146 -11.83 8.01 -19.25
C THR A 146 -11.82 9.37 -18.53
N ALA A 147 -11.15 9.48 -17.39
CA ALA A 147 -10.95 10.74 -16.69
C ALA A 147 -10.08 11.74 -17.48
N ALA A 148 -9.10 11.25 -18.25
CA ALA A 148 -8.29 12.08 -19.14
C ALA A 148 -9.12 12.71 -20.27
N VAL A 149 -10.15 12.01 -20.75
CA VAL A 149 -11.11 12.55 -21.74
C VAL A 149 -12.09 13.52 -21.09
N ALA A 150 -12.63 13.18 -19.92
CA ALA A 150 -13.64 13.98 -19.24
C ALA A 150 -13.08 15.30 -18.65
N THR A 151 -11.88 15.25 -18.08
CA THR A 151 -11.23 16.36 -17.36
C THR A 151 -9.75 16.50 -17.75
N PRO A 152 -9.45 16.79 -19.03
CA PRO A 152 -8.09 16.75 -19.56
C PRO A 152 -7.13 17.69 -18.84
N LEU A 153 -7.59 18.89 -18.47
CA LEU A 153 -6.78 19.89 -17.77
C LEU A 153 -6.34 19.46 -16.36
N VAL A 154 -7.05 18.49 -15.77
CA VAL A 154 -6.76 17.94 -14.44
C VAL A 154 -5.87 16.71 -14.56
N VAL A 155 -6.17 15.82 -15.49
CA VAL A 155 -5.58 14.49 -15.56
C VAL A 155 -4.33 14.44 -16.44
N LEU A 156 -4.31 15.13 -17.59
CA LEU A 156 -3.16 15.09 -18.50
C LEU A 156 -1.87 15.64 -17.87
N PRO A 157 -1.86 16.72 -17.05
CA PRO A 157 -0.64 17.16 -16.38
C PRO A 157 -0.02 16.07 -15.49
N VAL A 158 -0.85 15.29 -14.79
CA VAL A 158 -0.40 14.19 -13.92
C VAL A 158 0.23 13.08 -14.77
N ILE A 159 -0.44 12.68 -15.86
CA ILE A 159 0.07 11.66 -16.79
C ILE A 159 1.37 12.12 -17.46
N LEU A 160 1.46 13.38 -17.89
CA LEU A 160 2.66 13.93 -18.52
C LEU A 160 3.83 14.00 -17.54
N ALA A 161 3.59 14.44 -16.31
CA ALA A 161 4.60 14.45 -15.26
C ALA A 161 5.12 13.04 -14.96
N TRP A 162 4.20 12.07 -14.90
CA TRP A 162 4.55 10.65 -14.79
C TRP A 162 5.36 10.15 -15.98
N LEU A 163 4.94 10.42 -17.23
CA LEU A 163 5.62 9.97 -18.45
C LEU A 163 7.05 10.52 -18.56
N VAL A 164 7.22 11.81 -18.29
CA VAL A 164 8.53 12.47 -18.28
C VAL A 164 9.44 11.84 -17.23
N ALA A 165 8.93 11.66 -16.00
CA ALA A 165 9.69 11.03 -14.94
C ALA A 165 9.94 9.53 -15.20
N ALA A 166 9.00 8.81 -15.80
CA ALA A 166 9.16 7.41 -16.19
C ALA A 166 10.29 7.24 -17.21
N ARG A 167 10.48 8.21 -18.11
CA ARG A 167 11.58 8.21 -19.08
C ARG A 167 12.92 8.64 -18.47
N LEU A 168 12.93 9.71 -17.68
CA LEU A 168 14.18 10.35 -17.23
C LEU A 168 14.68 9.82 -15.89
N ALA A 169 13.77 9.40 -15.00
CA ALA A 169 14.08 8.94 -13.67
C ALA A 169 13.00 7.95 -13.17
N PRO A 170 12.94 6.71 -13.70
CA PRO A 170 11.82 5.77 -13.47
C PRO A 170 11.43 5.57 -12.01
N ARG A 171 12.43 5.54 -11.11
CA ARG A 171 12.23 5.43 -9.65
C ARG A 171 11.41 6.57 -9.03
N TRP A 172 11.35 7.73 -9.68
CA TRP A 172 10.63 8.92 -9.22
C TRP A 172 9.31 9.14 -9.97
N ALA A 173 8.95 8.26 -10.91
CA ALA A 173 7.73 8.43 -11.71
C ALA A 173 6.47 8.57 -10.85
N ALA A 174 6.25 7.65 -9.92
CA ALA A 174 5.07 7.68 -9.06
C ALA A 174 5.08 8.84 -8.04
N PRO A 175 6.19 9.13 -7.33
CA PRO A 175 6.30 10.35 -6.52
C PRO A 175 6.02 11.64 -7.29
N THR A 176 6.54 11.76 -8.52
CA THR A 176 6.31 12.93 -9.37
C THR A 176 4.86 13.03 -9.81
N ALA A 177 4.21 11.90 -10.13
CA ALA A 177 2.78 11.87 -10.46
C ALA A 177 1.93 12.34 -9.28
N LEU A 178 2.18 11.82 -8.07
CA LEU A 178 1.49 12.27 -6.87
C LEU A 178 1.72 13.76 -6.61
N ALA A 179 2.97 14.24 -6.71
CA ALA A 179 3.27 15.66 -6.54
C ALA A 179 2.52 16.53 -7.57
N ALA A 180 2.47 16.11 -8.83
CA ALA A 180 1.71 16.79 -9.87
C ALA A 180 0.20 16.79 -9.56
N ALA A 181 -0.35 15.66 -9.10
CA ALA A 181 -1.74 15.56 -8.68
C ALA A 181 -2.06 16.53 -7.52
N LEU A 182 -1.20 16.60 -6.50
CA LEU A 182 -1.35 17.54 -5.38
C LEU A 182 -1.28 19.00 -5.84
N VAL A 183 -0.38 19.33 -6.77
CA VAL A 183 -0.28 20.67 -7.37
C VAL A 183 -1.55 21.02 -8.16
N VAL A 184 -2.06 20.09 -8.97
CA VAL A 184 -3.30 20.29 -9.71
C VAL A 184 -4.46 20.57 -8.75
N VAL A 185 -4.60 19.78 -7.68
CA VAL A 185 -5.63 20.04 -6.65
C VAL A 185 -5.44 21.42 -6.03
N GLY A 186 -4.21 21.78 -5.64
CA GLY A 186 -3.91 23.08 -5.05
C GLY A 186 -4.30 24.25 -5.96
N ILE A 187 -3.99 24.15 -7.26
CA ILE A 187 -4.37 25.16 -8.25
C ILE A 187 -5.89 25.21 -8.41
N SER A 188 -6.56 24.05 -8.52
CA SER A 188 -8.02 24.00 -8.66
C SER A 188 -8.72 24.63 -7.46
N LEU A 189 -8.26 24.36 -6.24
CA LEU A 189 -8.78 24.98 -5.02
C LEU A 189 -8.53 26.48 -4.96
N ALA A 190 -7.37 26.95 -5.44
CA ALA A 190 -7.03 28.37 -5.46
C ALA A 190 -7.86 29.17 -6.48
N VAL A 191 -8.20 28.55 -7.62
CA VAL A 191 -8.92 29.22 -8.73
C VAL A 191 -10.43 29.11 -8.57
N ALA A 192 -10.95 27.93 -8.24
CA ALA A 192 -12.38 27.64 -8.20
C ALA A 192 -12.97 27.62 -6.77
N GLY A 193 -12.11 27.65 -5.74
CA GLY A 193 -12.51 27.36 -4.36
C GLY A 193 -12.75 25.85 -4.13
N PRO A 194 -13.03 25.44 -2.88
CA PRO A 194 -13.49 24.08 -2.60
C PRO A 194 -14.78 23.78 -3.36
N ALA A 195 -15.02 22.50 -3.69
CA ALA A 195 -16.30 22.11 -4.25
C ALA A 195 -17.46 22.52 -3.30
N PRO A 196 -18.66 22.84 -3.83
CA PRO A 196 -19.80 23.27 -3.01
C PRO A 196 -20.09 22.25 -1.88
N GLY A 197 -20.10 22.71 -0.63
CA GLY A 197 -20.32 21.86 0.55
C GLY A 197 -19.06 21.22 1.16
N THR A 198 -17.88 21.43 0.57
CA THR A 198 -16.60 20.99 1.12
C THR A 198 -15.92 22.15 1.83
N THR A 199 -15.60 22.00 3.11
CA THR A 199 -14.72 22.93 3.84
C THR A 199 -13.45 22.19 4.19
N LEU A 200 -12.30 22.73 3.76
CA LEU A 200 -10.99 22.26 4.23
C LEU A 200 -10.75 22.87 5.60
N ASP A 201 -11.22 22.19 6.64
CA ASP A 201 -10.86 22.54 8.01
C ASP A 201 -9.43 22.03 8.27
N LEU A 202 -8.53 22.91 8.72
CA LEU A 202 -7.16 22.56 9.09
C LEU A 202 -7.14 21.46 10.17
N ALA A 203 -8.18 21.36 10.99
CA ALA A 203 -8.33 20.28 11.98
C ALA A 203 -8.53 18.88 11.35
N GLN A 204 -8.97 18.81 10.08
CA GLN A 204 -9.10 17.57 9.31
C GLN A 204 -7.76 17.12 8.68
N LEU A 205 -6.75 17.99 8.64
CA LEU A 205 -5.40 17.63 8.18
C LEU A 205 -4.60 16.87 9.24
N VAL A 206 -5.06 16.92 10.50
CA VAL A 206 -4.42 16.20 11.60
C VAL A 206 -4.83 14.73 11.57
N PRO A 207 -3.88 13.78 11.52
CA PRO A 207 -4.19 12.36 11.56
C PRO A 207 -4.98 11.99 12.82
N ARG A 208 -6.11 11.33 12.63
CA ARG A 208 -6.94 10.77 13.71
C ARG A 208 -7.10 9.27 13.50
N ILE A 209 -7.11 8.55 14.60
CA ILE A 209 -7.45 7.14 14.62
C ILE A 209 -8.94 7.04 14.88
N GLU A 210 -9.65 6.36 13.98
CA GLU A 210 -11.07 6.04 14.14
C GLU A 210 -11.23 4.55 14.38
N LEU A 211 -11.81 4.21 15.53
CA LEU A 211 -12.10 2.82 15.86
C LEU A 211 -13.48 2.45 15.32
N THR A 212 -13.51 1.41 14.50
CA THR A 212 -14.73 0.79 13.99
C THR A 212 -14.89 -0.59 14.63
N ALA A 213 -16.01 -0.80 15.32
CA ALA A 213 -16.37 -2.13 15.80
C ALA A 213 -16.71 -3.05 14.60
N PRO A 214 -16.08 -4.22 14.48
CA PRO A 214 -16.34 -5.12 13.35
C PRO A 214 -17.73 -5.76 13.45
N ALA A 215 -18.38 -5.91 12.30
CA ALA A 215 -19.54 -6.78 12.15
C ALA A 215 -19.14 -8.01 11.33
N PHE A 216 -19.42 -9.22 11.83
CA PHE A 216 -19.10 -10.44 11.10
C PHE A 216 -20.34 -10.95 10.38
N THR A 217 -20.31 -10.93 9.05
CA THR A 217 -21.36 -11.51 8.21
C THR A 217 -20.74 -12.53 7.25
N ALA A 218 -21.45 -13.62 6.98
CA ALA A 218 -21.01 -14.61 5.99
C ALA A 218 -20.90 -13.97 4.59
N ALA A 219 -21.82 -13.05 4.27
CA ALA A 219 -21.82 -12.29 3.03
C ALA A 219 -20.51 -11.49 2.85
N ALA A 220 -20.10 -10.68 3.83
CA ALA A 220 -18.86 -9.90 3.73
C ALA A 220 -17.60 -10.78 3.73
N ALA A 221 -17.62 -11.91 4.47
CA ALA A 221 -16.52 -12.87 4.44
C ALA A 221 -16.31 -13.47 3.04
N VAL A 222 -17.39 -13.84 2.34
CA VAL A 222 -17.33 -14.43 1.00
C VAL A 222 -17.09 -13.38 -0.09
N ALA A 223 -17.76 -12.23 0.00
CA ALA A 223 -17.67 -11.17 -1.00
C ALA A 223 -16.36 -10.37 -0.94
N LEU A 224 -15.75 -10.26 0.24
CA LEU A 224 -14.59 -9.40 0.46
C LEU A 224 -13.44 -10.10 1.17
N GLY A 225 -13.69 -10.76 2.30
CA GLY A 225 -12.63 -11.30 3.17
C GLY A 225 -11.78 -12.40 2.51
N ILE A 226 -12.43 -13.40 1.92
CA ILE A 226 -11.77 -14.50 1.20
C ILE A 226 -11.08 -13.99 -0.07
N PRO A 227 -11.74 -13.22 -0.97
CA PRO A 227 -11.07 -12.66 -2.14
C PRO A 227 -9.86 -11.79 -1.79
N LEU A 228 -9.97 -10.95 -0.75
CA LEU A 228 -8.86 -10.12 -0.26
C LEU A 228 -7.68 -10.97 0.22
N PHE A 229 -7.94 -12.07 0.93
CA PHE A 229 -6.91 -13.04 1.31
C PHE A 229 -6.24 -13.66 0.08
N VAL A 230 -7.02 -14.18 -0.88
CA VAL A 230 -6.47 -14.87 -2.06
C VAL A 230 -5.62 -13.93 -2.90
N VAL A 231 -6.12 -12.73 -3.22
CA VAL A 231 -5.36 -11.75 -4.03
C VAL A 231 -4.10 -11.29 -3.31
N THR A 232 -4.17 -11.09 -1.99
CA THR A 232 -3.01 -10.69 -1.18
C THR A 232 -1.95 -11.79 -1.12
N MET A 233 -2.35 -13.06 -0.99
CA MET A 233 -1.41 -14.18 -1.01
C MET A 233 -0.77 -14.37 -2.39
N ALA A 234 -1.60 -14.38 -3.44
CA ALA A 234 -1.17 -14.71 -4.80
C ALA A 234 -0.35 -13.59 -5.44
N SER A 235 -0.76 -12.33 -5.30
CA SER A 235 -0.16 -11.20 -6.01
C SER A 235 0.90 -10.46 -5.19
N GLN A 236 0.95 -10.64 -3.87
CA GLN A 236 1.91 -9.94 -3.01
C GLN A 236 2.83 -10.88 -2.23
N ASN A 237 2.27 -11.73 -1.35
CA ASN A 237 3.12 -12.54 -0.45
C ASN A 237 4.02 -13.53 -1.21
N LEU A 238 3.47 -14.28 -2.17
CA LEU A 238 4.26 -15.22 -2.97
C LEU A 238 5.32 -14.50 -3.85
N PRO A 239 4.96 -13.45 -4.62
CA PRO A 239 5.96 -12.66 -5.34
C PRO A 239 7.01 -12.01 -4.45
N GLY A 240 6.63 -11.49 -3.27
CA GLY A 240 7.58 -10.91 -2.31
C GLY A 240 8.62 -11.92 -1.82
N VAL A 241 8.22 -13.18 -1.60
CA VAL A 241 9.16 -14.27 -1.31
C VAL A 241 10.11 -14.52 -2.49
N ALA A 242 9.58 -14.56 -3.71
CA ALA A 242 10.38 -14.78 -4.92
C ALA A 242 11.39 -13.65 -5.17
N VAL A 243 11.00 -12.39 -4.94
CA VAL A 243 11.87 -11.22 -5.07
C VAL A 243 13.00 -11.27 -4.04
N LEU A 244 12.72 -11.58 -2.77
CA LEU A 244 13.80 -11.74 -1.79
C LEU A 244 14.75 -12.88 -2.17
N ALA A 245 14.21 -13.99 -2.67
CA ALA A 245 15.01 -15.14 -3.12
C ALA A 245 15.90 -14.79 -4.33
N SER A 246 15.45 -13.94 -5.26
CA SER A 246 16.27 -13.51 -6.41
C SER A 246 17.47 -12.64 -6.00
N PHE A 247 17.44 -12.05 -4.80
CA PHE A 247 18.57 -11.34 -4.19
C PHE A 247 19.38 -12.19 -3.19
N GLY A 248 19.10 -13.49 -3.09
CA GLY A 248 19.80 -14.43 -2.21
C GLY A 248 19.29 -14.47 -0.77
N TYR A 249 18.16 -13.81 -0.46
CA TYR A 249 17.58 -13.80 0.88
C TYR A 249 16.45 -14.81 1.01
N ALA A 250 16.63 -15.79 1.91
CA ALA A 250 15.52 -16.65 2.30
C ALA A 250 14.47 -15.86 3.11
N THR A 251 13.19 -16.04 2.80
CA THR A 251 12.13 -15.43 3.60
C THR A 251 11.78 -16.34 4.79
N PRO A 252 11.82 -15.85 6.04
CA PRO A 252 11.37 -16.62 7.20
C PRO A 252 9.83 -16.71 7.22
N TRP A 253 9.27 -17.61 6.40
CA TRP A 253 7.84 -17.67 6.07
C TRP A 253 6.91 -17.53 7.27
N ARG A 254 7.11 -18.35 8.32
CA ARG A 254 6.25 -18.34 9.50
C ARG A 254 6.27 -16.98 10.20
N ALA A 255 7.46 -16.39 10.37
CA ALA A 255 7.60 -15.09 11.02
C ALA A 255 7.01 -13.96 10.15
N ALA A 256 7.28 -13.98 8.84
CA ALA A 256 6.74 -13.01 7.90
C ALA A 256 5.20 -13.05 7.89
N MET A 257 4.60 -14.23 7.66
CA MET A 257 3.14 -14.38 7.59
C MET A 257 2.46 -14.11 8.94
N THR A 258 3.08 -14.47 10.06
CA THR A 258 2.54 -14.12 11.39
C THR A 258 2.57 -12.61 11.61
N THR A 259 3.64 -11.94 11.19
CA THR A 259 3.77 -10.48 11.35
C THR A 259 2.79 -9.73 10.46
N THR A 260 2.62 -10.15 9.20
CA THR A 260 1.64 -9.52 8.27
C THR A 260 0.20 -9.79 8.71
N ALA A 261 -0.10 -10.98 9.22
CA ALA A 261 -1.39 -11.29 9.81
C ALA A 261 -1.67 -10.44 11.05
N ALA A 262 -0.72 -10.38 11.99
CA ALA A 262 -0.86 -9.54 13.19
C ALA A 262 -1.03 -8.07 12.83
N ALA A 263 -0.24 -7.56 11.88
CA ALA A 263 -0.37 -6.19 11.36
C ALA A 263 -1.77 -5.94 10.76
N THR A 264 -2.31 -6.90 9.99
CA THR A 264 -3.67 -6.81 9.44
C THR A 264 -4.73 -6.84 10.54
N LEU A 265 -4.65 -7.79 11.47
CA LEU A 265 -5.62 -7.94 12.56
C LEU A 265 -5.64 -6.71 13.50
N VAL A 266 -4.46 -6.14 13.78
CA VAL A 266 -4.33 -4.93 14.60
C VAL A 266 -4.81 -3.69 13.86
N SER A 267 -4.54 -3.56 12.56
CA SER A 267 -4.94 -2.38 11.78
C SER A 267 -6.40 -2.39 11.32
N ALA A 268 -7.02 -3.56 11.18
CA ALA A 268 -8.38 -3.69 10.64
C ALA A 268 -9.44 -2.87 11.40
N PRO A 269 -9.53 -2.88 12.74
CA PRO A 269 -10.47 -2.03 13.48
C PRO A 269 -10.28 -0.53 13.23
N PHE A 270 -9.12 -0.12 12.73
CA PHE A 270 -8.80 1.26 12.39
C PHE A 270 -8.93 1.56 10.88
N GLY A 271 -9.41 0.59 10.09
CA GLY A 271 -9.62 0.70 8.64
C GLY A 271 -8.51 0.08 7.77
N GLY A 272 -7.53 -0.60 8.36
CA GLY A 272 -6.45 -1.25 7.61
C GLY A 272 -6.90 -2.56 6.94
N HIS A 273 -6.94 -2.59 5.60
CA HIS A 273 -7.52 -3.72 4.86
C HIS A 273 -6.66 -4.99 4.87
N ALA A 274 -5.37 -4.87 4.53
CA ALA A 274 -4.45 -6.00 4.51
C ALA A 274 -2.98 -5.55 4.45
N VAL A 275 -2.12 -6.18 5.25
CA VAL A 275 -0.65 -6.05 5.21
C VAL A 275 -0.04 -7.35 4.68
N ASN A 276 1.04 -7.24 3.89
CA ASN A 276 1.72 -8.34 3.20
C ASN A 276 3.21 -8.04 3.02
N LEU A 277 3.95 -9.00 2.48
CA LEU A 277 5.30 -8.76 1.96
C LEU A 277 5.24 -7.83 0.76
N ALA A 278 6.12 -6.84 0.75
CA ALA A 278 6.30 -5.99 -0.40
C ALA A 278 6.86 -6.79 -1.59
N ALA A 279 6.12 -6.91 -2.69
CA ALA A 279 6.65 -7.50 -3.91
C ALA A 279 7.55 -6.50 -4.67
N LEU A 280 7.02 -5.31 -4.96
CA LEU A 280 7.72 -4.30 -5.76
C LEU A 280 8.81 -3.57 -4.97
N SER A 281 8.48 -3.06 -3.79
CA SER A 281 9.39 -2.24 -2.98
C SER A 281 10.48 -3.06 -2.29
N ALA A 282 10.31 -4.37 -2.09
CA ALA A 282 11.38 -5.21 -1.52
C ALA A 282 12.64 -5.22 -2.40
N ALA A 283 12.49 -5.17 -3.73
CA ALA A 283 13.62 -5.11 -4.64
C ALA A 283 14.49 -3.86 -4.40
N LEU A 284 13.88 -2.72 -4.09
CA LEU A 284 14.60 -1.47 -3.85
C LEU A 284 15.47 -1.54 -2.59
N SER A 285 15.00 -2.23 -1.54
CA SER A 285 15.77 -2.43 -0.30
C SER A 285 16.74 -3.61 -0.35
N ALA A 286 16.50 -4.60 -1.23
CA ALA A 286 17.31 -5.81 -1.34
C ALA A 286 18.40 -5.73 -2.44
N ALA A 287 18.30 -4.77 -3.37
CA ALA A 287 19.23 -4.61 -4.47
C ALA A 287 20.64 -4.16 -4.03
N PRO A 288 21.69 -4.41 -4.84
CA PRO A 288 23.05 -3.90 -4.60
C PRO A 288 23.14 -2.37 -4.49
N SER A 289 22.20 -1.65 -5.11
CA SER A 289 22.07 -0.20 -4.98
C SER A 289 21.64 0.26 -3.58
N ALA A 290 21.13 -0.63 -2.72
CA ALA A 290 20.77 -0.32 -1.34
C ALA A 290 21.98 -0.33 -0.41
N HIS A 291 22.85 -1.32 -0.55
CA HIS A 291 24.12 -1.40 0.18
C HIS A 291 25.08 -2.36 -0.55
N PRO A 292 26.38 -2.05 -0.65
CA PRO A 292 27.35 -2.93 -1.29
C PRO A 292 27.44 -4.29 -0.59
N ASP A 293 27.55 -4.27 0.74
CA ASP A 293 27.49 -5.46 1.59
C ASP A 293 26.03 -5.99 1.68
N PRO A 294 25.75 -7.23 1.21
CA PRO A 294 24.43 -7.84 1.31
C PRO A 294 23.96 -8.05 2.76
N ASP A 295 24.86 -8.24 3.73
CA ASP A 295 24.48 -8.48 5.13
C ASP A 295 24.06 -7.19 5.85
N GLU A 296 24.18 -6.04 5.20
CA GLU A 296 23.80 -4.73 5.75
C GLU A 296 22.58 -4.11 5.05
N ARG A 297 22.01 -4.77 4.02
CA ARG A 297 20.82 -4.27 3.29
C ARG A 297 19.55 -4.22 4.14
N TRP A 298 19.50 -4.95 5.26
CA TRP A 298 18.41 -4.85 6.24
C TRP A 298 18.23 -3.43 6.79
N ARG A 299 19.28 -2.59 6.78
CA ARG A 299 19.20 -1.18 7.18
C ARG A 299 18.34 -0.36 6.23
N ALA A 300 18.32 -0.69 4.95
CA ALA A 300 17.44 -0.04 3.98
C ALA A 300 15.97 -0.39 4.28
N ALA A 301 15.67 -1.67 4.55
CA ALA A 301 14.35 -2.09 4.99
C ALA A 301 13.93 -1.40 6.30
N SER A 302 14.80 -1.38 7.32
CA SER A 302 14.55 -0.67 8.58
C SER A 302 14.27 0.82 8.36
N THR A 303 15.06 1.49 7.52
CA THR A 303 14.84 2.90 7.18
C THR A 303 13.51 3.12 6.44
N ALA A 304 13.14 2.21 5.53
CA ALA A 304 11.83 2.25 4.87
C ALA A 304 10.69 2.13 5.89
N GLY A 305 10.82 1.22 6.87
CA GLY A 305 9.86 1.05 7.94
C GLY A 305 9.66 2.32 8.78
N TRP A 306 10.75 2.96 9.22
CA TRP A 306 10.69 4.24 9.94
C TRP A 306 10.11 5.37 9.08
N THR A 307 10.50 5.43 7.81
CA THR A 307 10.00 6.44 6.87
C THR A 307 8.49 6.28 6.67
N ASN A 308 7.98 5.05 6.60
CA ASN A 308 6.55 4.77 6.51
C ASN A 308 5.76 5.28 7.74
N LEU A 309 6.34 5.24 8.95
CA LEU A 309 5.69 5.82 10.14
C LEU A 309 5.51 7.33 9.99
N VAL A 310 6.53 8.02 9.47
CA VAL A 310 6.49 9.46 9.22
C VAL A 310 5.49 9.79 8.11
N LEU A 311 5.52 9.05 7.00
CA LEU A 311 4.57 9.22 5.89
C LEU A 311 3.12 8.96 6.32
N GLY A 312 2.90 8.06 7.27
CA GLY A 312 1.59 7.81 7.86
C GLY A 312 0.95 9.06 8.45
N LEU A 313 1.74 10.01 8.97
CA LEU A 313 1.22 11.29 9.49
C LEU A 313 0.59 12.16 8.39
N ALA A 314 0.98 11.96 7.13
CA ALA A 314 0.39 12.65 5.98
C ALA A 314 -0.93 12.02 5.50
N SER A 315 -1.40 10.92 6.10
CA SER A 315 -2.59 10.18 5.63
C SER A 315 -3.86 11.04 5.65
N ALA A 316 -4.07 11.83 6.70
CA ALA A 316 -5.22 12.72 6.81
C ALA A 316 -5.14 13.89 5.82
N ALA A 317 -3.98 14.51 5.67
CA ALA A 317 -3.77 15.54 4.65
C ALA A 317 -4.02 14.99 3.24
N LEU A 318 -3.51 13.79 2.92
CA LEU A 318 -3.73 13.16 1.63
C LEU A 318 -5.21 12.83 1.38
N ALA A 319 -5.90 12.27 2.38
CA ALA A 319 -7.33 11.99 2.29
C ALA A 319 -8.16 13.27 2.09
N ALA A 320 -7.86 14.33 2.83
CA ALA A 320 -8.51 15.64 2.70
C ALA A 320 -8.30 16.22 1.29
N VAL A 321 -7.08 16.13 0.75
CA VAL A 321 -6.77 16.60 -0.62
C VAL A 321 -7.49 15.78 -1.68
N ILE A 322 -7.61 14.47 -1.51
CA ILE A 322 -8.35 13.60 -2.43
C ILE A 322 -9.84 13.95 -2.43
N VAL A 323 -10.44 14.20 -1.27
CA VAL A 323 -11.86 14.58 -1.15
C VAL A 323 -12.13 15.99 -1.69
N ALA A 324 -11.21 16.92 -1.45
CA ALA A 324 -11.33 18.30 -1.94
C ALA A 324 -10.95 18.46 -3.42
N GLY A 325 -10.28 17.46 -4.01
CA GLY A 325 -9.76 17.51 -5.36
C GLY A 325 -10.86 17.43 -6.43
N PRO A 326 -10.65 18.05 -7.61
CA PRO A 326 -11.58 17.91 -8.72
C PRO A 326 -11.68 16.46 -9.18
N ALA A 327 -12.83 16.12 -9.77
CA ALA A 327 -13.07 14.80 -10.35
C ALA A 327 -11.92 14.42 -11.30
N GLY A 328 -11.49 13.16 -11.24
CA GLY A 328 -10.43 12.61 -12.10
C GLY A 328 -9.02 12.65 -11.53
N VAL A 329 -8.69 13.51 -10.54
CA VAL A 329 -7.33 13.54 -9.94
C VAL A 329 -6.96 12.19 -9.32
N VAL A 330 -7.90 11.60 -8.58
CA VAL A 330 -7.67 10.35 -7.88
C VAL A 330 -7.43 9.21 -8.87
N ALA A 331 -8.22 9.15 -9.94
CA ALA A 331 -8.02 8.18 -11.02
C ALA A 331 -6.63 8.36 -11.66
N ALA A 332 -6.24 9.60 -11.96
CA ALA A 332 -4.94 9.93 -12.53
C ALA A 332 -3.74 9.54 -11.64
N ALA A 333 -3.89 9.63 -10.32
CA ALA A 333 -2.85 9.24 -9.37
C ALA A 333 -2.86 7.73 -9.05
N ALA A 334 -4.00 7.07 -9.23
CA ALA A 334 -4.23 5.68 -8.82
C ALA A 334 -4.01 4.65 -9.93
N GLY A 335 -4.24 4.99 -11.20
CA GLY A 335 -4.15 4.07 -12.34
C GLY A 335 -3.13 4.49 -13.37
#